data_AF-A0A091T771-F1
#
_entry.id   AF-A0A091T771-F1
#
_cell.length_a   1.000
_cell.length_b   1.000
_cell.length_c   1.000
_cell.angle_alpha   90.00
_cell.angle_beta   90.00
_cell.angle_gamma   90.00
#
_symmetry.space_group_name_H-M   'P 1'
#
loop_
_entity.id
_entity.type
_entity.pdbx_description
1 polymer ?
#
loop_
_entity_poly.entity_id
_entity_poly.type
_entity_poly.pdbx_seq_one_letter_code
_entity_poly.pdbx_strand_id
1 'polypeptide(L)'
;PVPVEAGDSAMYTPLLMHSEQVDVLERLDVVLRNISELRKEVEELRNSLQRLAAEIIGEVRSHLEETQKVTRRRRFPFPRERSDSTGSSSIYFTASSGTANTDDGESEGGYTTANAESDYDRESERESEEGEDEVSCETVRTARRDSLDLVSEDDAHLILDSSLEEGLGQLLQQADRLHSGDEQEKREGFQLLLNNKLAYADQKDFLWRLARAHSDMCEITEDPDERRSYASDGKEVIDIALQKWDQSAECHQWY
;
A
#
# COMPACT_ATOMS: atom_id res chain seq x y z
N PRO A 1 -70.45 -20.57 -61.70
CA PRO A 1 -69.56 -19.84 -60.77
C PRO A 1 -69.12 -20.76 -59.63
N VAL A 2 -67.81 -20.96 -59.54
CA VAL A 2 -66.98 -21.76 -58.59
C VAL A 2 -66.10 -20.70 -57.87
N PRO A 3 -65.42 -20.88 -56.71
CA PRO A 3 -65.58 -21.74 -55.51
C PRO A 3 -65.24 -21.03 -54.14
N VAL A 4 -65.03 -21.81 -53.06
CA VAL A 4 -64.04 -21.61 -51.93
C VAL A 4 -64.41 -20.51 -50.91
N GLU A 5 -64.34 -20.72 -49.58
CA GLU A 5 -63.12 -20.99 -48.82
C GLU A 5 -63.40 -21.51 -47.41
N ALA A 6 -62.68 -22.58 -47.04
CA ALA A 6 -62.45 -22.97 -45.66
C ALA A 6 -61.53 -21.95 -45.00
N GLY A 7 -61.89 -21.50 -43.80
CA GLY A 7 -61.07 -20.59 -42.99
C GLY A 7 -60.94 -21.12 -41.57
N ASP A 8 -60.43 -22.34 -41.45
CA ASP A 8 -59.83 -22.85 -40.23
C ASP A 8 -58.53 -22.08 -39.98
N SER A 9 -58.51 -21.26 -38.93
CA SER A 9 -57.29 -20.61 -38.47
C SER A 9 -57.35 -20.43 -36.96
N ALA A 10 -57.66 -21.53 -36.26
CA ALA A 10 -57.01 -21.74 -34.98
C ALA A 10 -55.54 -22.02 -35.29
N MET A 11 -54.73 -20.96 -35.37
CA MET A 11 -53.27 -21.03 -35.38
C MET A 11 -52.83 -21.60 -34.03
N TYR A 12 -52.93 -22.93 -33.92
CA TYR A 12 -52.15 -23.68 -32.97
C TYR A 12 -50.70 -23.31 -33.22
N THR A 13 -50.12 -22.54 -32.30
CA THR A 13 -48.68 -22.54 -32.05
C THR A 13 -48.22 -23.99 -32.13
N PRO A 14 -47.43 -24.37 -33.15
CA PRO A 14 -47.02 -25.74 -33.29
C PRO A 14 -46.16 -26.03 -32.06
N LEU A 15 -46.56 -27.07 -31.35
CA LEU A 15 -45.81 -27.73 -30.30
C LEU A 15 -44.35 -27.81 -30.77
N LEU A 16 -43.48 -26.95 -30.22
CA LEU A 16 -42.03 -27.18 -30.19
C LEU A 16 -41.88 -28.65 -29.83
N MET A 17 -41.28 -29.42 -30.75
CA MET A 17 -41.32 -30.87 -30.70
C MET A 17 -40.78 -31.29 -29.33
N HIS A 18 -41.49 -32.17 -28.62
CA HIS A 18 -41.17 -32.52 -27.24
C HIS A 18 -39.70 -32.92 -27.04
N SER A 19 -39.02 -33.41 -28.10
CA SER A 19 -37.57 -33.66 -28.10
C SER A 19 -36.73 -32.38 -27.98
N GLU A 20 -37.05 -31.31 -28.69
CA GLU A 20 -36.31 -30.04 -28.62
C GLU A 20 -36.42 -29.41 -27.23
N GLN A 21 -37.57 -29.59 -26.57
CA GLN A 21 -37.76 -29.16 -25.18
C GLN A 21 -36.92 -30.00 -24.20
N VAL A 22 -36.81 -31.31 -24.43
CA VAL A 22 -35.95 -32.21 -23.63
C VAL A 22 -34.48 -31.86 -23.81
N ASP A 23 -34.03 -31.56 -25.04
CA ASP A 23 -32.65 -31.16 -25.33
C ASP A 23 -32.28 -29.85 -24.63
N VAL A 24 -33.21 -28.88 -24.59
CA VAL A 24 -33.02 -27.63 -23.84
C VAL A 24 -32.91 -27.88 -22.34
N LEU A 25 -33.73 -28.76 -21.78
CA LEU A 25 -33.65 -29.13 -20.37
C LEU A 25 -32.32 -29.82 -20.02
N GLU A 26 -31.87 -30.76 -20.87
CA GLU A 26 -30.56 -31.42 -20.68
C GLU A 26 -29.41 -30.40 -20.73
N ARG A 27 -29.48 -29.44 -21.66
CA ARG A 27 -28.47 -28.37 -21.75
C ARG A 27 -28.49 -27.44 -20.54
N LEU A 28 -29.67 -27.15 -19.98
CA LEU A 28 -29.79 -26.39 -18.74
C LEU A 28 -29.22 -27.16 -17.54
N ASP A 29 -29.44 -28.48 -17.45
CA ASP A 29 -28.85 -29.31 -16.40
C ASP A 29 -27.32 -29.31 -16.44
N VAL A 30 -26.74 -29.36 -17.65
CA VAL A 30 -25.28 -29.22 -17.84
C VAL A 30 -24.80 -27.85 -17.37
N VAL A 31 -25.50 -26.76 -17.73
CA VAL A 31 -25.15 -25.40 -17.29
C VAL A 31 -25.27 -25.27 -15.77
N LEU A 32 -26.31 -25.82 -15.15
CA LEU A 32 -26.48 -25.83 -13.69
C LEU A 32 -25.35 -26.58 -13.01
N ARG A 33 -24.92 -27.72 -13.55
CA ARG A 33 -23.77 -28.46 -13.05
C ARG A 33 -22.49 -27.64 -13.16
N ASN A 34 -22.22 -27.02 -14.32
CA ASN A 34 -21.03 -26.19 -14.53
C ASN A 34 -21.02 -24.98 -13.58
N ILE A 35 -22.16 -24.32 -13.36
CA ILE A 35 -22.26 -23.21 -12.40
C ILE A 35 -21.99 -23.73 -10.98
N SER A 36 -22.49 -24.92 -10.62
CA SER A 36 -22.23 -25.50 -9.31
C SER A 36 -20.76 -25.88 -9.09
N GLU A 37 -20.06 -26.33 -10.14
CA GLU A 37 -18.63 -26.64 -10.13
C GLU A 37 -17.81 -25.35 -10.02
N LEU A 38 -18.11 -24.35 -10.86
CA LEU A 38 -17.47 -23.03 -10.79
C LEU A 38 -17.63 -22.38 -9.40
N ARG A 39 -18.81 -22.48 -8.79
CA ARG A 39 -19.02 -21.98 -7.42
C ARG A 39 -18.14 -22.69 -6.39
N LYS A 40 -17.87 -23.98 -6.55
CA LYS A 40 -16.94 -24.72 -5.68
C LYS A 40 -15.50 -24.29 -5.93
N GLU A 41 -15.08 -24.16 -7.18
CA GLU A 41 -13.74 -23.70 -7.54
C GLU A 41 -13.44 -22.29 -7.01
N VAL A 42 -14.41 -21.37 -7.11
CA VAL A 42 -14.30 -20.02 -6.54
C VAL A 42 -14.16 -20.08 -5.03
N GLU A 43 -14.93 -20.94 -4.36
CA GLU A 43 -14.82 -21.11 -2.91
C GLU A 43 -13.46 -21.72 -2.51
N GLU A 44 -12.94 -22.68 -3.27
CA GLU A 44 -11.60 -23.23 -3.08
C GLU A 44 -10.51 -22.17 -3.29
N LEU A 45 -10.64 -21.32 -4.31
CA LEU A 45 -9.73 -20.19 -4.56
C LEU A 45 -9.76 -19.17 -3.41
N ARG A 46 -10.95 -18.83 -2.91
CA ARG A 46 -11.09 -17.92 -1.76
C ARG A 46 -10.42 -18.50 -0.51
N ASN A 47 -10.61 -19.79 -0.26
CA ASN A 47 -9.98 -20.48 0.86
C ASN A 47 -8.45 -20.58 0.70
N SER A 48 -7.94 -20.80 -0.52
CA SER A 48 -6.50 -20.84 -0.78
C SER A 48 -5.86 -19.46 -0.62
N LEU A 49 -6.50 -18.40 -1.11
CA LEU A 49 -6.05 -17.01 -0.92
C LEU A 49 -6.03 -16.62 0.56
N GLN A 50 -7.08 -16.97 1.32
CA GLN A 50 -7.12 -16.71 2.77
C GLN A 50 -5.98 -17.44 3.52
N ARG A 51 -5.68 -18.68 3.13
CA ARG A 51 -4.54 -19.44 3.70
C ARG A 51 -3.21 -18.79 3.36
N LEU A 52 -3.01 -18.41 2.10
CA LEU A 52 -1.79 -17.73 1.66
C LEU A 52 -1.59 -16.39 2.39
N ALA A 53 -2.66 -15.60 2.55
CA ALA A 53 -2.60 -14.36 3.31
C ALA A 53 -2.20 -14.61 4.78
N ALA A 54 -2.75 -15.64 5.42
CA ALA A 54 -2.36 -16.02 6.78
C ALA A 54 -0.90 -16.48 6.88
N GLU A 55 -0.42 -17.21 5.88
CA GLU A 55 0.98 -17.64 5.77
C GLU A 55 1.92 -16.44 5.63
N ILE A 56 1.65 -15.51 4.71
CA ILE A 56 2.44 -14.29 4.53
C ILE A 56 2.50 -13.47 5.83
N ILE A 57 1.36 -13.30 6.51
CA ILE A 57 1.33 -12.57 7.79
C ILE A 57 2.17 -13.30 8.85
N GLY A 58 2.09 -14.63 8.91
CA GLY A 58 2.91 -15.44 9.80
C GLY A 58 4.41 -15.32 9.51
N GLU A 59 4.79 -15.41 8.24
CA GLU A 59 6.17 -15.25 7.77
C GLU A 59 6.72 -13.86 8.10
N VAL A 60 5.99 -12.78 7.75
CA VAL A 60 6.41 -11.40 8.05
C VAL A 60 6.57 -11.21 9.56
N ARG A 61 5.63 -11.71 10.37
CA ARG A 61 5.73 -11.63 11.84
C ARG A 61 6.94 -12.39 12.35
N SER A 62 7.18 -13.62 11.89
CA SER A 62 8.33 -14.42 12.31
C SER A 62 9.66 -13.78 11.89
N HIS A 63 9.74 -13.23 10.68
CA HIS A 63 10.90 -12.51 10.18
C HIS A 63 11.14 -11.21 10.97
N LEU A 64 10.08 -10.50 11.36
CA LEU A 64 10.19 -9.34 12.25
C LEU A 64 10.70 -9.74 13.64
N GLU A 65 10.18 -10.82 14.22
CA GLU A 65 10.66 -11.34 15.51
C GLU A 65 12.14 -11.79 15.43
N GLU A 66 12.56 -12.39 14.32
CA GLU A 66 13.95 -12.78 14.08
C GLU A 66 14.88 -11.57 13.90
N THR A 67 14.52 -10.63 13.05
CA THR A 67 15.29 -9.38 12.83
C THR A 67 15.37 -8.53 14.10
N GLN A 68 14.32 -8.48 14.93
CA GLN A 68 14.38 -7.83 16.25
C GLN A 68 15.34 -8.57 17.21
N LYS A 69 15.38 -9.90 17.21
CA LYS A 69 16.35 -10.68 18.01
C LYS A 69 17.80 -10.42 17.57
N VAL A 70 18.05 -10.33 16.26
CA VAL A 70 19.37 -9.99 15.70
C VAL A 70 19.77 -8.55 16.02
N THR A 71 18.83 -7.60 15.95
CA THR A 71 19.06 -6.18 16.28
C THR A 71 19.31 -5.97 17.77
N ARG A 72 18.58 -6.67 18.66
CA ARG A 72 18.83 -6.64 20.11
C ARG A 72 20.19 -7.24 20.48
N ARG A 73 20.70 -8.21 19.71
CA ARG A 73 22.07 -8.73 19.89
C ARG A 73 23.16 -7.77 19.39
N ARG A 74 22.83 -6.81 18.51
CA ARG A 74 23.76 -5.78 18.02
C ARG A 74 23.77 -4.48 18.85
N ARG A 75 22.80 -4.27 19.76
CA ARG A 75 22.88 -3.20 20.78
C ARG A 75 23.63 -3.70 22.03
N PHE A 76 24.96 -3.56 21.98
CA PHE A 76 25.90 -3.45 23.12
C PHE A 76 25.82 -4.46 24.28
N PRO A 77 26.86 -5.30 24.44
CA PRO A 77 27.29 -5.78 25.75
C PRO A 77 28.67 -5.21 26.09
N PHE A 78 28.72 -3.96 26.53
CA PHE A 78 29.88 -3.49 27.30
C PHE A 78 29.37 -2.74 28.53
N PRO A 79 29.34 -3.37 29.72
CA PRO A 79 29.56 -2.62 30.93
C PRO A 79 31.01 -2.16 30.87
N ARG A 80 31.27 -0.86 30.63
CA ARG A 80 32.59 -0.29 30.89
C ARG A 80 32.75 -0.15 32.39
N GLU A 81 32.96 -1.28 33.06
CA GLU A 81 33.49 -1.31 34.42
C GLU A 81 34.88 -0.67 34.36
N ARG A 82 35.03 0.45 35.07
CA ARG A 82 36.34 1.01 35.39
C ARG A 82 37.04 0.01 36.31
N SER A 83 37.83 -0.88 35.73
CA SER A 83 38.78 -1.69 36.46
C SER A 83 40.04 -0.87 36.71
N ASP A 84 40.07 -0.19 37.85
CA ASP A 84 41.33 0.20 38.49
C ASP A 84 42.02 -1.10 38.92
N SER A 85 42.93 -1.62 38.09
CA SER A 85 43.79 -2.72 38.50
C SER A 85 45.18 -2.55 37.90
N THR A 86 45.98 -1.80 38.67
CA THR A 86 47.44 -1.88 38.72
C THR A 86 47.84 -3.33 39.00
N GLY A 87 48.00 -4.12 37.95
CA GLY A 87 48.25 -5.54 38.11
C GLY A 87 48.50 -6.24 36.79
N SER A 88 49.62 -5.93 36.13
CA SER A 88 50.17 -6.83 35.13
C SER A 88 51.68 -6.88 35.24
N SER A 89 52.16 -8.10 35.47
CA SER A 89 53.56 -8.46 35.63
C SER A 89 54.22 -8.55 34.25
N SER A 90 55.21 -7.70 34.01
CA SER A 90 56.26 -7.99 33.04
C SER A 90 57.61 -7.74 33.69
N ILE A 91 58.30 -8.84 33.96
CA ILE A 91 59.70 -8.86 34.35
C ILE A 91 60.50 -8.37 33.12
N TYR A 92 61.62 -7.66 33.36
CA TYR A 92 62.62 -7.16 32.40
C TYR A 92 62.41 -5.73 31.88
N PHE A 93 62.85 -4.72 32.65
CA PHE A 93 64.07 -3.93 32.38
C PHE A 93 64.11 -2.72 33.33
N THR A 94 64.68 -2.89 34.53
CA THR A 94 65.07 -1.77 35.38
C THR A 94 66.33 -1.12 34.82
N ALA A 95 66.20 0.10 34.30
CA ALA A 95 67.26 1.12 34.22
C ALA A 95 66.57 2.48 34.37
N SER A 96 66.50 3.00 35.60
CA SER A 96 67.39 4.05 36.12
C SER A 96 67.06 5.47 35.60
N SER A 97 66.96 6.36 36.59
CA SER A 97 67.22 7.81 36.57
C SER A 97 66.21 8.76 35.91
N GLY A 98 65.83 9.78 36.70
CA GLY A 98 65.60 11.13 36.18
C GLY A 98 64.30 11.79 36.60
N THR A 99 64.37 12.58 37.68
CA THR A 99 63.35 13.56 38.04
C THR A 99 63.27 14.70 37.03
N ALA A 100 62.05 15.18 36.77
CA ALA A 100 61.67 16.56 36.42
C ALA A 100 62.45 17.30 35.31
N ASN A 101 61.79 17.59 34.18
CA ASN A 101 61.50 18.94 33.67
C ASN A 101 61.05 18.91 32.20
N THR A 102 60.07 19.78 31.90
CA THR A 102 59.89 20.58 30.67
C THR A 102 60.01 19.91 29.29
N ASP A 103 58.92 20.03 28.54
CA ASP A 103 58.89 20.57 27.17
C ASP A 103 59.85 19.94 26.14
N ASP A 104 59.32 19.07 25.28
CA ASP A 104 59.52 19.23 23.83
C ASP A 104 58.50 18.37 23.07
N GLY A 105 57.98 18.93 21.98
CA GLY A 105 56.87 18.39 21.21
C GLY A 105 57.31 17.58 20.01
N GLU A 106 56.82 16.35 19.90
CA GLU A 106 56.71 15.63 18.62
C GLU A 106 55.78 14.40 18.81
N SER A 107 54.48 14.67 18.95
CA SER A 107 53.43 13.65 18.79
C SER A 107 52.99 13.64 17.33
N GLU A 108 53.79 13.01 16.49
CA GLU A 108 53.48 12.75 15.09
C GLU A 108 53.12 11.27 14.94
N GLY A 109 51.83 10.95 15.11
CA GLY A 109 51.41 9.54 15.20
C GLY A 109 49.92 9.31 15.16
N GLY A 110 49.27 9.72 14.06
CA GLY A 110 47.92 9.24 13.77
C GLY A 110 47.16 10.14 12.80
N TYR A 111 47.30 9.90 11.50
CA TYR A 111 46.34 10.38 10.52
C TYR A 111 44.99 9.72 10.82
N THR A 112 44.13 10.44 11.53
CA THR A 112 42.71 10.11 11.58
C THR A 112 42.15 10.60 10.25
N THR A 113 41.99 9.69 9.29
CA THR A 113 41.34 10.01 8.01
C THR A 113 39.89 10.41 8.30
N ALA A 114 39.66 11.71 8.29
CA ALA A 114 38.33 12.30 8.27
C ALA A 114 37.72 12.01 6.90
N ASN A 115 36.85 11.00 6.82
CA ASN A 115 35.92 10.87 5.71
C ASN A 115 34.77 11.85 5.96
N ALA A 116 34.87 13.05 5.38
CA ALA A 116 33.82 14.05 5.38
C ALA A 116 33.88 14.92 4.10
N GLU A 117 33.33 14.37 3.02
CA GLU A 117 32.74 15.08 1.87
C GLU A 117 31.86 13.99 1.21
N SER A 118 30.54 13.90 1.39
CA SER A 118 29.43 14.78 1.01
C SER A 118 29.53 15.31 -0.42
N ASP A 119 29.20 14.46 -1.40
CA ASP A 119 28.72 14.91 -2.71
C ASP A 119 27.37 15.60 -2.52
N TYR A 120 27.40 16.94 -2.50
CA TYR A 120 26.23 17.77 -2.72
C TYR A 120 26.25 18.21 -4.17
N ASP A 121 25.54 17.50 -5.04
CA ASP A 121 25.24 18.02 -6.38
C ASP A 121 23.79 18.52 -6.40
N ARG A 122 23.65 19.80 -6.02
CA ARG A 122 22.42 20.59 -6.13
C ARG A 122 22.61 21.54 -7.29
N GLU A 123 22.45 21.04 -8.50
CA GLU A 123 22.16 21.92 -9.64
C GLU A 123 20.64 22.14 -9.72
N SER A 124 20.26 23.36 -9.36
CA SER A 124 18.96 23.93 -9.69
C SER A 124 19.24 25.09 -10.62
N GLU A 125 19.17 24.84 -11.93
CA GLU A 125 19.09 25.90 -12.94
C GLU A 125 17.77 25.76 -13.70
N ARG A 126 17.15 26.92 -13.87
CA ARG A 126 15.91 27.16 -14.60
C ARG A 126 16.30 27.49 -16.05
N GLU A 127 15.59 26.95 -17.03
CA GLU A 127 15.25 27.55 -18.34
C GLU A 127 14.46 26.47 -19.10
N SER A 128 13.17 26.68 -19.40
CA SER A 128 12.67 27.35 -20.61
C SER A 128 13.21 26.72 -21.90
N GLU A 129 12.39 25.92 -22.59
CA GLU A 129 11.96 26.19 -23.97
C GLU A 129 11.05 25.09 -24.54
N GLU A 130 10.15 25.55 -25.39
CA GLU A 130 9.21 24.81 -26.21
C GLU A 130 9.93 23.85 -27.18
N GLY A 131 9.25 22.76 -27.52
CA GLY A 131 9.73 21.80 -28.51
C GLY A 131 8.63 20.81 -28.86
N GLU A 132 7.70 21.25 -29.70
CA GLU A 132 6.84 20.38 -30.50
C GLU A 132 7.73 19.45 -31.35
N ASP A 133 7.42 18.16 -31.40
CA ASP A 133 7.75 17.34 -32.58
C ASP A 133 6.79 16.15 -32.68
N GLU A 134 5.84 16.33 -33.59
CA GLU A 134 5.00 15.31 -34.18
C GLU A 134 5.87 14.39 -35.05
N VAL A 135 5.97 13.10 -34.71
CA VAL A 135 6.36 12.07 -35.69
C VAL A 135 5.63 10.76 -35.43
N SER A 136 4.43 10.72 -36.00
CA SER A 136 3.94 9.65 -36.88
C SER A 136 4.84 8.40 -37.00
N CYS A 137 4.44 7.33 -36.32
CA CYS A 137 4.74 5.95 -36.72
C CYS A 137 3.43 5.27 -37.13
N GLU A 138 2.96 5.61 -38.32
CA GLU A 138 1.92 4.92 -39.06
C GLU A 138 2.46 3.59 -39.60
N THR A 139 1.83 2.45 -39.28
CA THR A 139 1.78 1.32 -40.21
C THR A 139 0.70 0.28 -39.88
N VAL A 140 -0.20 0.14 -40.86
CA VAL A 140 -0.94 -1.05 -41.30
C VAL A 140 -2.09 -1.58 -40.43
N ARG A 141 -3.29 -1.17 -40.85
CA ARG A 141 -4.55 -1.89 -40.65
C ARG A 141 -4.47 -3.31 -41.22
N THR A 142 -4.73 -4.32 -40.38
CA THR A 142 -5.28 -5.60 -40.84
C THR A 142 -6.73 -5.70 -40.38
N ALA A 143 -7.63 -5.50 -41.33
CA ALA A 143 -9.03 -5.78 -41.17
C ALA A 143 -9.24 -7.30 -41.10
N ARG A 144 -9.77 -7.79 -39.98
CA ARG A 144 -10.72 -8.91 -39.98
C ARG A 144 -11.85 -8.60 -39.00
N ARG A 145 -12.97 -8.17 -39.56
CA ARG A 145 -14.28 -8.28 -38.94
C ARG A 145 -14.61 -9.77 -38.86
N ASP A 146 -14.64 -10.33 -37.66
CA ASP A 146 -15.70 -11.26 -37.32
C ASP A 146 -16.01 -11.20 -35.83
N SER A 147 -17.30 -11.34 -35.59
CA SER A 147 -18.14 -11.17 -34.41
C SER A 147 -17.52 -11.52 -33.04
N LEU A 148 -17.30 -10.52 -32.21
CA LEU A 148 -17.27 -10.66 -30.75
C LEU A 148 -18.08 -9.50 -30.17
N ASP A 149 -19.29 -9.85 -29.75
CA ASP A 149 -20.14 -9.03 -28.89
C ASP A 149 -19.39 -8.90 -27.56
N LEU A 150 -18.63 -7.80 -27.47
CA LEU A 150 -17.91 -7.39 -26.28
C LEU A 150 -18.95 -7.03 -25.23
N VAL A 151 -19.26 -7.99 -24.35
CA VAL A 151 -19.87 -7.67 -23.06
C VAL A 151 -18.88 -6.75 -22.36
N SER A 152 -19.26 -5.49 -22.22
CA SER A 152 -18.45 -4.42 -21.65
C SER A 152 -17.81 -4.86 -20.33
N GLU A 153 -16.48 -4.85 -20.27
CA GLU A 153 -15.74 -5.13 -19.02
C GLU A 153 -16.07 -4.10 -17.91
N ASP A 154 -16.71 -2.97 -18.27
CA ASP A 154 -17.23 -1.96 -17.34
C ASP A 154 -18.23 -2.52 -16.31
N ASP A 155 -19.08 -3.49 -16.66
CA ASP A 155 -20.12 -3.97 -15.73
C ASP A 155 -19.54 -4.85 -14.60
N ALA A 156 -18.38 -5.48 -14.80
CA ALA A 156 -17.71 -6.26 -13.76
C ALA A 156 -16.88 -5.37 -12.82
N HIS A 157 -16.30 -4.27 -13.34
CA HIS A 157 -15.60 -3.28 -12.53
C HIS A 157 -16.55 -2.52 -11.59
N LEU A 158 -17.75 -2.15 -12.07
CA LEU A 158 -18.72 -1.38 -11.28
C LEU A 158 -19.29 -2.14 -10.07
N ILE A 159 -19.41 -3.47 -10.14
CA ILE A 159 -19.92 -4.30 -9.04
C ILE A 159 -18.86 -4.50 -7.95
N LEU A 160 -17.58 -4.63 -8.33
CA LEU A 160 -16.48 -4.74 -7.38
C LEU A 160 -16.21 -3.40 -6.67
N ASP A 161 -16.24 -2.29 -7.41
CA ASP A 161 -16.11 -0.94 -6.87
C ASP A 161 -17.23 -0.60 -5.88
N SER A 162 -18.48 -0.99 -6.16
CA SER A 162 -19.60 -0.76 -5.24
C SER A 162 -19.38 -1.41 -3.87
N SER A 163 -18.81 -2.62 -3.83
CA SER A 163 -18.52 -3.31 -2.56
C SER A 163 -17.34 -2.72 -1.79
N LEU A 164 -16.33 -2.23 -2.53
CA LEU A 164 -15.15 -1.57 -1.98
C LEU A 164 -15.51 -0.19 -1.42
N GLU A 165 -16.38 0.54 -2.12
CA GLU A 165 -16.90 1.85 -1.72
C GLU A 165 -17.79 1.76 -0.46
N GLU A 166 -18.61 0.71 -0.35
CA GLU A 166 -19.43 0.48 0.85
C GLU A 166 -18.57 0.11 2.08
N GLY A 167 -17.46 -0.64 1.87
CA GLY A 167 -16.46 -0.90 2.89
C GLY A 167 -15.69 0.35 3.32
N LEU A 168 -15.32 1.21 2.36
CA LEU A 168 -14.68 2.49 2.60
C LEU A 168 -15.57 3.41 3.46
N GLY A 169 -16.85 3.56 3.11
CA GLY A 169 -17.77 4.42 3.85
C GLY A 169 -17.88 4.05 5.33
N GLN A 170 -17.95 2.75 5.65
CA GLN A 170 -17.98 2.26 7.04
C GLN A 170 -16.68 2.57 7.79
N LEU A 171 -15.54 2.37 7.12
CA LEU A 171 -14.21 2.69 7.67
C LEU A 171 -14.07 4.18 7.98
N LEU A 172 -14.46 5.06 7.05
CA LEU A 172 -14.38 6.50 7.24
C LEU A 172 -15.31 6.97 8.37
N GLN A 173 -16.51 6.39 8.45
CA GLN A 173 -17.44 6.68 9.54
C GLN A 173 -16.87 6.23 10.90
N GLN A 174 -16.17 5.10 10.95
CA GLN A 174 -15.49 4.66 12.17
C GLN A 174 -14.34 5.60 12.54
N ALA A 175 -13.53 6.04 11.57
CA ALA A 175 -12.47 7.02 11.79
C ALA A 175 -13.01 8.37 12.29
N ASP A 176 -14.15 8.83 11.75
CA ASP A 176 -14.82 10.07 12.20
C ASP A 176 -15.29 9.97 13.66
N ARG A 177 -15.82 8.81 14.08
CA ARG A 177 -16.19 8.57 15.48
C ARG A 177 -14.98 8.58 16.40
N LEU A 178 -13.91 7.89 16.01
CA LEU A 178 -12.66 7.80 16.78
C LEU A 178 -11.96 9.15 16.91
N HIS A 179 -12.02 10.00 15.88
CA HIS A 179 -11.50 11.37 15.94
C HIS A 179 -12.21 12.23 17.01
N SER A 180 -13.53 12.07 17.18
CA SER A 180 -14.30 12.79 18.20
C SER A 180 -14.13 12.23 19.63
N GLY A 181 -13.31 11.20 19.77
CA GLY A 181 -13.08 10.45 20.98
C GLY A 181 -12.01 11.03 21.91
N ASP A 182 -11.57 10.20 22.84
CA ASP A 182 -10.41 10.49 23.69
C ASP A 182 -9.07 10.33 22.94
N GLU A 183 -7.96 10.66 23.58
CA GLU A 183 -6.63 10.54 22.95
C GLU A 183 -6.32 9.10 22.49
N GLN A 184 -6.85 8.11 23.21
CA GLN A 184 -6.63 6.71 22.87
C GLN A 184 -7.43 6.31 21.62
N GLU A 185 -8.70 6.70 21.55
CA GLU A 185 -9.57 6.52 20.39
C GLU A 185 -8.98 7.24 19.17
N LYS A 186 -8.43 8.45 19.32
CA LYS A 186 -7.73 9.16 18.24
C LYS A 186 -6.53 8.37 17.71
N ARG A 187 -5.70 7.77 18.58
CA ARG A 187 -4.59 6.88 18.17
C ARG A 187 -5.09 5.64 17.43
N GLU A 188 -6.21 5.05 17.88
CA GLU A 188 -6.84 3.91 17.22
C GLU A 188 -7.38 4.29 15.83
N GLY A 189 -7.99 5.47 15.71
CA GLY A 189 -8.45 6.03 14.43
C GLY A 189 -7.30 6.24 13.45
N PHE A 190 -6.18 6.77 13.94
CA PHE A 190 -4.96 6.92 13.14
C PHE A 190 -4.41 5.57 12.65
N GLN A 191 -4.31 4.57 13.55
CA GLN A 191 -3.85 3.23 13.17
C GLN A 191 -4.79 2.55 12.18
N LEU A 192 -6.11 2.69 12.36
CA LEU A 192 -7.12 2.17 11.46
C LEU A 192 -6.98 2.73 10.05
N LEU A 193 -6.73 4.05 9.93
CA LEU A 193 -6.47 4.68 8.64
C LEU A 193 -5.14 4.18 8.05
N LEU A 194 -4.04 4.15 8.80
CA LEU A 194 -2.75 3.66 8.30
C LEU A 194 -2.82 2.22 7.75
N ASN A 195 -3.51 1.31 8.46
CA ASN A 195 -3.67 -0.08 8.04
C ASN A 195 -4.38 -0.23 6.68
N ASN A 196 -5.20 0.75 6.30
CA ASN A 196 -5.95 0.75 5.06
C ASN A 196 -5.40 1.74 4.02
N LYS A 197 -4.26 2.39 4.30
CA LYS A 197 -3.65 3.38 3.41
C LYS A 197 -3.40 2.85 2.01
N LEU A 198 -2.90 1.61 1.88
CA LEU A 198 -2.62 1.01 0.57
C LEU A 198 -3.89 0.72 -0.25
N ALA A 199 -5.03 0.49 0.41
CA ALA A 199 -6.29 0.17 -0.26
C ALA A 199 -7.03 1.44 -0.74
N TYR A 200 -6.89 2.56 -0.02
CA TYR A 200 -7.68 3.77 -0.24
C TYR A 200 -6.85 5.04 -0.47
N ALA A 201 -5.57 4.92 -0.81
CA ALA A 201 -4.69 6.06 -1.09
C ALA A 201 -5.19 6.96 -2.23
N ASP A 202 -5.98 6.42 -3.15
CA ASP A 202 -6.54 7.17 -4.28
C ASP A 202 -7.93 7.76 -4.00
N GLN A 203 -8.40 7.70 -2.75
CA GLN A 203 -9.71 8.22 -2.36
C GLN A 203 -9.58 9.57 -1.64
N LYS A 204 -10.23 10.61 -2.17
CA LYS A 204 -10.22 11.97 -1.60
C LYS A 204 -10.59 11.95 -0.12
N ASP A 205 -11.68 11.26 0.18
CA ASP A 205 -12.29 11.23 1.49
C ASP A 205 -11.48 10.49 2.54
N PHE A 206 -10.61 9.60 2.09
CA PHE A 206 -9.65 8.91 2.93
C PHE A 206 -8.44 9.80 3.23
N LEU A 207 -7.87 10.47 2.22
CA LEU A 207 -6.64 11.24 2.39
C LEU A 207 -6.80 12.42 3.36
N TRP A 208 -7.87 13.22 3.26
CA TRP A 208 -8.03 14.34 4.20
C TRP A 208 -8.31 13.87 5.63
N ARG A 209 -8.96 12.71 5.80
CA ARG A 209 -9.14 12.09 7.13
C ARG A 209 -7.83 11.55 7.71
N LEU A 210 -6.96 11.01 6.85
CA LEU A 210 -5.61 10.59 7.24
C LEU A 210 -4.77 11.80 7.67
N ALA A 211 -4.80 12.91 6.91
CA ALA A 211 -4.14 14.16 7.29
C ALA A 211 -4.66 14.71 8.63
N ARG A 212 -5.98 14.71 8.84
CA ARG A 212 -6.59 15.05 10.14
C ARG A 212 -6.07 14.16 11.29
N ALA A 213 -5.99 12.86 11.06
CA ALA A 213 -5.48 11.94 12.08
C ALA A 213 -3.98 12.14 12.36
N HIS A 214 -3.17 12.55 11.37
CA HIS A 214 -1.81 13.02 11.60
C HIS A 214 -1.77 14.29 12.47
N SER A 215 -2.71 15.21 12.28
CA SER A 215 -2.88 16.38 13.15
C SER A 215 -3.23 15.98 14.58
N ASP A 216 -4.16 15.03 14.77
CA ASP A 216 -4.47 14.50 16.10
C ASP A 216 -3.23 13.92 16.80
N MET A 217 -2.43 13.14 16.08
CA MET A 217 -1.18 12.58 16.62
C MET A 217 -0.17 13.69 16.97
N CYS A 218 -0.09 14.74 16.16
CA CYS A 218 0.73 15.92 16.43
C CYS A 218 0.30 16.63 17.73
N GLU A 219 -1.01 16.69 18.02
CA GLU A 219 -1.54 17.29 19.25
C GLU A 219 -1.30 16.43 20.49
N ILE A 220 -1.43 15.10 20.36
CA ILE A 220 -1.32 14.16 21.49
C ILE A 220 0.13 13.86 21.87
N THR A 221 1.05 13.90 20.90
CA THR A 221 2.45 13.55 21.12
C THR A 221 3.22 14.67 21.85
N GLU A 222 3.81 14.35 23.00
CA GLU A 222 4.63 15.28 23.79
C GLU A 222 6.03 15.48 23.18
N ASP A 223 6.59 14.45 22.54
CA ASP A 223 7.94 14.48 21.98
C ASP A 223 8.04 15.42 20.77
N PRO A 224 8.99 16.39 20.77
CA PRO A 224 9.09 17.39 19.71
C PRO A 224 9.58 16.84 18.36
N ASP A 225 10.27 15.69 18.34
CA ASP A 225 10.79 15.09 17.11
C ASP A 225 9.70 14.25 16.44
N GLU A 226 9.01 13.42 17.21
CA GLU A 226 7.84 12.65 16.74
C GLU A 226 6.72 13.58 16.26
N ARG A 227 6.43 14.65 17.01
CA ARG A 227 5.44 15.65 16.62
C ARG A 227 5.77 16.31 15.27
N ARG A 228 7.06 16.58 15.00
CA ARG A 228 7.51 17.07 13.70
C ARG A 228 7.31 16.05 12.59
N SER A 229 7.59 14.77 12.86
CA SER A 229 7.33 13.68 11.90
C SER A 229 5.86 13.60 11.54
N TYR A 230 4.94 13.61 12.52
CA TYR A 230 3.52 13.57 12.22
C TYR A 230 3.04 14.78 11.42
N ALA A 231 3.55 15.97 11.74
CA ALA A 231 3.24 17.18 10.98
C ALA A 231 3.76 17.12 9.53
N SER A 232 4.98 16.63 9.30
CA SER A 232 5.51 16.47 7.93
C SER A 232 4.74 15.43 7.14
N ASP A 233 4.44 14.28 7.75
CA ASP A 233 3.74 13.19 7.09
C ASP A 233 2.29 13.58 6.76
N GLY A 234 1.61 14.26 7.69
CA GLY A 234 0.27 14.81 7.47
C GLY A 234 0.25 15.83 6.33
N LYS A 235 1.28 16.68 6.26
CA LYS A 235 1.45 17.65 5.17
C LYS A 235 1.64 16.96 3.82
N GLU A 236 2.48 15.94 3.75
CA GLU A 236 2.69 15.17 2.51
C GLU A 236 1.39 14.53 2.03
N VAL A 237 0.61 13.94 2.95
CA VAL A 237 -0.68 13.31 2.62
C VAL A 237 -1.66 14.32 2.01
N ILE A 238 -1.75 15.52 2.56
CA ILE A 238 -2.68 16.54 2.06
C ILE A 238 -2.16 17.23 0.79
N ASP A 239 -0.85 17.39 0.62
CA ASP A 239 -0.22 17.86 -0.63
C ASP A 239 -0.58 16.91 -1.78
N ILE A 240 -0.48 15.59 -1.56
CA ILE A 240 -0.90 14.56 -2.53
C ILE A 240 -2.40 14.68 -2.85
N ALA A 241 -3.24 14.93 -1.84
CA ALA A 241 -4.68 15.10 -2.03
C ALA A 241 -5.00 16.36 -2.87
N LEU A 242 -4.36 17.49 -2.58
CA LEU A 242 -4.58 18.75 -3.29
C LEU A 242 -4.06 18.73 -4.72
N GLN A 243 -3.03 17.92 -5.01
CA GLN A 243 -2.58 17.73 -6.40
C GLN A 243 -3.68 17.12 -7.28
N LYS A 244 -4.57 16.29 -6.71
CA LYS A 244 -5.67 15.64 -7.42
C LYS A 244 -7.01 16.36 -7.26
N TRP A 245 -7.27 16.97 -6.11
CA TRP A 245 -8.56 17.57 -5.74
C TRP A 245 -8.41 18.97 -5.13
N ASP A 246 -7.84 19.88 -5.91
CA ASP A 246 -7.61 21.29 -5.56
C ASP A 246 -8.88 22.09 -5.24
N GLN A 247 -10.07 21.61 -5.61
CA GLN A 247 -11.36 22.25 -5.33
C GLN A 247 -12.02 21.74 -4.03
N SER A 248 -11.38 20.80 -3.33
CA SER A 248 -11.92 20.15 -2.15
C SER A 248 -11.82 21.05 -0.91
N ALA A 249 -12.95 21.52 -0.39
CA ALA A 249 -13.01 22.35 0.81
C ALA A 249 -12.39 21.63 2.04
N GLU A 250 -12.64 20.33 2.18
CA GLU A 250 -12.10 19.54 3.29
C GLU A 250 -10.58 19.40 3.18
N CYS A 251 -10.03 19.26 1.98
CA CYS A 251 -8.58 19.16 1.81
C CYS A 251 -7.89 20.48 2.18
N HIS A 252 -8.49 21.62 1.80
CA HIS A 252 -7.98 22.95 2.19
C HIS A 252 -8.12 23.23 3.68
N GLN A 253 -9.13 22.67 4.35
CA GLN A 253 -9.29 22.84 5.79
C GLN A 253 -8.14 22.19 6.59
N TRP A 254 -7.63 21.06 6.10
CA TRP A 254 -6.59 20.26 6.76
C TRP A 254 -5.18 20.48 6.17
N TYR A 255 -5.03 21.49 5.31
CA TYR A 255 -3.74 21.97 4.79
C TYR A 255 -3.12 23.02 5.71
#